data_AF-A0A3M7QKH5-F1
#
_entry.id   AF-A0A3M7QKH5-F1
#
_cell.length_a   1.000
_cell.length_b   1.000
_cell.length_c   1.000
_cell.angle_alpha   90.00
_cell.angle_beta   90.00
_cell.angle_gamma   90.00
#
_symmetry.space_group_name_H-M   'P 1'
#
loop_
_entity.id
_entity.type
_entity.pdbx_description
1 polymer ?
#
loop_
_entity_poly.entity_id
_entity_poly.type
_entity_poly.pdbx_seq_one_letter_code
_entity_poly.pdbx_strand_id
1 'polypeptide(L)'
;MEKFFAENGRKHLIFYFGDDVVTKMKSAKAKVQIVDSSSLSLKGVCIFFIRNSTSTAITSANISQEVCFGSYDCQNESILQAISRQFSALFLPVLSNMGDSGWGKLAGKDGQMAKVDFLSKINTFIAILNGAQESIDDRVVLKPCEKYDLSQIQTSADYISVANNTESLNSIEEVVRVWMKQIELVLAESEQIRQEADNIGPRAELEYWKKRTSKFNYLLDQIKESDVKAALGVLQSAKSRLLIKWRDLDTRITNSANEARDNVKYLYTLEKFCDPLYNSDPVSMLSDIPGLINAIRMIHSISRYYNTSERMTSLFLKVTNQMITACKSYVSDKGTQTIWNQNQGELIAKLNDCIRLNHEYQNCFQRTKEKLSKMPDERPFDFSVMYIFGKFDTFTKRCQKIIDIFNTISIYSKLADTKIEGMELLSSKFNGILSVFKKKNYDFLDQRKTDFDNDYDDFKKAIQDLHNFFQKL
;
A
#
# COMPACT_ATOMS: atom_id res chain seq x y z
N MET A 1 -28.50 28.76 -10.44
CA MET A 1 -29.32 27.98 -9.48
C MET A 1 -30.59 27.42 -10.14
N GLU A 2 -31.36 28.22 -10.89
CA GLU A 2 -32.61 27.77 -11.55
C GLU A 2 -32.46 26.53 -12.43
N LYS A 3 -31.35 26.43 -13.19
CA LYS A 3 -31.03 25.23 -13.97
C LYS A 3 -30.93 23.95 -13.13
N PHE A 4 -30.69 24.02 -11.83
CA PHE A 4 -30.69 22.84 -10.95
C PHE A 4 -32.10 22.35 -10.66
N PHE A 5 -33.09 23.24 -10.60
CA PHE A 5 -34.48 22.87 -10.31
C PHE A 5 -35.27 22.44 -11.56
N ALA A 6 -34.83 22.84 -12.76
CA ALA A 6 -35.47 22.48 -14.02
C ALA A 6 -35.35 20.97 -14.36
N GLU A 7 -36.34 20.46 -15.11
CA GLU A 7 -36.26 19.15 -15.76
C GLU A 7 -35.10 19.11 -16.76
N ASN A 8 -34.36 18.00 -16.81
CA ASN A 8 -33.13 17.84 -17.60
C ASN A 8 -32.06 18.91 -17.29
N GLY A 9 -32.14 19.48 -16.09
CA GLY A 9 -31.26 20.52 -15.60
C GLY A 9 -29.90 20.02 -15.07
N ARG A 10 -29.20 20.88 -14.33
CA ARG A 10 -27.93 20.55 -13.67
C ARG A 10 -28.15 19.47 -12.61
N LYS A 11 -27.31 18.44 -12.62
CA LYS A 11 -27.35 17.32 -11.66
C LYS A 11 -26.81 17.69 -10.27
N HIS A 12 -25.92 18.67 -10.19
CA HIS A 12 -25.27 19.06 -8.94
C HIS A 12 -25.26 20.58 -8.76
N LEU A 13 -25.23 21.00 -7.49
CA LEU A 13 -25.07 22.38 -7.07
C LEU A 13 -24.12 22.39 -5.85
N ILE A 14 -23.04 23.14 -5.94
CA ILE A 14 -22.01 23.20 -4.90
C ILE A 14 -21.84 24.64 -4.44
N PHE A 15 -21.89 24.84 -3.13
CA PHE A 15 -21.65 26.09 -2.44
C PHE A 15 -20.36 25.98 -1.65
N TYR A 16 -19.58 27.04 -1.67
CA TYR A 16 -18.37 27.14 -0.87
C TYR A 16 -18.46 28.33 0.08
N PHE A 17 -18.13 28.09 1.35
CA PHE A 17 -18.12 29.09 2.41
C PHE A 17 -16.71 29.21 2.98
N GLY A 18 -15.99 30.28 2.63
CA GLY A 18 -14.61 30.53 3.05
C GLY A 18 -14.16 31.96 2.77
N ASP A 19 -13.00 32.34 3.30
CA ASP A 19 -12.38 33.66 3.07
C ASP A 19 -11.71 33.72 1.69
N ASP A 20 -11.90 34.84 0.95
CA ASP A 20 -11.30 35.08 -0.36
C ASP A 20 -9.75 35.03 -0.26
N VAL A 21 -9.12 34.03 -0.90
CA VAL A 21 -7.65 33.95 -1.02
C VAL A 21 -7.10 35.05 -1.96
N VAL A 22 -7.97 35.68 -2.77
CA VAL A 22 -7.57 36.58 -3.87
C VAL A 22 -7.46 38.07 -3.47
N THR A 23 -7.93 38.48 -2.28
CA THR A 23 -7.86 39.89 -1.88
C THR A 23 -7.31 40.07 -0.47
N LYS A 24 -6.00 40.34 -0.36
CA LYS A 24 -5.41 41.02 0.80
C LYS A 24 -5.93 42.45 0.90
N MET A 25 -7.22 42.66 1.18
CA MET A 25 -7.73 43.96 1.63
C MET A 25 -8.97 43.78 2.53
N LYS A 26 -8.77 44.14 3.81
CA LYS A 26 -9.72 44.63 4.82
C LYS A 26 -11.14 44.02 4.87
N SER A 27 -11.42 43.39 6.02
CA SER A 27 -12.68 42.84 6.52
C SER A 27 -13.03 41.42 6.04
N ALA A 28 -12.83 40.44 6.93
CA ALA A 28 -13.32 39.07 6.79
C ALA A 28 -14.86 39.08 6.84
N LYS A 29 -15.50 39.13 5.67
CA LYS A 29 -16.91 38.80 5.52
C LYS A 29 -16.97 37.49 4.74
N ALA A 30 -17.42 36.44 5.39
CA ALA A 30 -17.63 35.16 4.73
C ALA A 30 -18.60 35.32 3.55
N LYS A 31 -18.16 34.96 2.34
CA LYS A 31 -18.98 35.02 1.12
C LYS A 31 -19.34 33.60 0.70
N VAL A 32 -20.61 33.38 0.37
CA VAL A 32 -21.07 32.14 -0.27
C VAL A 32 -20.83 32.26 -1.77
N GLN A 33 -20.01 31.38 -2.35
CA GLN A 33 -19.78 31.33 -3.79
C GLN A 33 -20.36 30.04 -4.37
N ILE A 34 -21.07 30.15 -5.50
CA ILE A 34 -21.50 29.01 -6.30
C ILE A 34 -20.35 28.67 -7.26
N VAL A 35 -19.77 27.49 -7.12
CA VAL A 35 -18.58 27.09 -7.88
C VAL A 35 -18.98 26.09 -8.97
N ASP A 36 -18.79 26.45 -10.24
CA ASP A 36 -18.64 25.47 -11.33
C ASP A 36 -17.19 24.95 -11.27
N SER A 37 -17.04 23.64 -11.42
CA SER A 37 -16.00 22.76 -10.84
C SER A 37 -14.52 22.96 -11.24
N SER A 38 -14.00 24.18 -11.47
CA SER A 38 -12.69 24.31 -12.15
C SER A 38 -11.61 25.26 -11.59
N SER A 39 -11.73 26.00 -10.49
CA SER A 39 -10.62 26.94 -10.18
C SER A 39 -10.44 27.53 -8.76
N LEU A 40 -10.96 26.96 -7.68
CA LEU A 40 -10.78 27.55 -6.34
C LEU A 40 -10.08 26.63 -5.35
N SER A 41 -9.13 27.19 -4.60
CA SER A 41 -8.53 26.54 -3.44
C SER A 41 -9.60 26.36 -2.37
N LEU A 42 -9.97 25.11 -2.12
CA LEU A 42 -11.03 24.72 -1.19
C LEU A 42 -10.52 24.89 0.26
N LYS A 43 -10.65 26.09 0.83
CA LYS A 43 -10.41 26.37 2.25
C LYS A 43 -11.71 26.88 2.89
N GLY A 44 -12.39 26.04 3.68
CA GLY A 44 -13.68 26.37 4.28
C GLY A 44 -14.71 25.24 4.22
N VAL A 45 -15.99 25.57 4.40
CA VAL A 45 -17.08 24.59 4.37
C VAL A 45 -17.61 24.45 2.94
N CYS A 46 -17.55 23.23 2.42
CA CYS A 46 -18.16 22.84 1.16
C CYS A 46 -19.55 22.27 1.43
N ILE A 47 -20.56 22.74 0.72
CA ILE A 47 -21.93 22.20 0.78
C ILE A 47 -22.34 21.80 -0.63
N PHE A 48 -22.83 20.57 -0.79
CA PHE A 48 -23.25 20.07 -2.09
C PHE A 48 -24.67 19.50 -2.06
N PHE A 49 -25.35 19.65 -3.18
CA PHE A 49 -26.66 19.10 -3.47
C PHE A 49 -26.57 18.32 -4.77
N ILE A 50 -26.90 17.04 -4.74
CA ILE A 50 -26.84 16.13 -5.89
C ILE A 50 -28.22 15.54 -6.13
N ARG A 51 -28.68 15.59 -7.37
CA ARG A 51 -29.94 14.97 -7.79
C ARG A 51 -29.74 13.48 -8.09
N ASN A 52 -30.66 12.66 -7.58
CA ASN A 52 -30.72 11.23 -7.90
C ASN A 52 -31.07 11.03 -9.37
N SER A 53 -32.07 11.78 -9.88
CA SER A 53 -32.43 11.84 -11.29
C SER A 53 -32.58 13.27 -11.82
N THR A 54 -32.27 13.47 -13.10
CA THR A 54 -32.53 14.73 -13.83
C THR A 54 -33.88 14.73 -14.56
N SER A 55 -34.59 13.59 -14.58
CA SER A 55 -35.81 13.39 -15.37
C SER A 55 -37.05 14.13 -14.87
N THR A 56 -37.05 14.63 -13.64
CA THR A 56 -38.20 15.30 -13.03
C THR A 56 -37.76 16.63 -12.44
N ALA A 57 -38.51 17.72 -12.68
CA ALA A 57 -38.22 19.00 -12.05
C ALA A 57 -38.25 18.90 -10.50
N ILE A 58 -37.36 19.62 -9.83
CA ILE A 58 -37.30 19.68 -8.36
C ILE A 58 -38.30 20.74 -7.88
N THR A 59 -39.23 20.31 -7.04
CA THR A 59 -40.28 21.10 -6.40
C THR A 59 -40.11 21.06 -4.88
N SER A 60 -40.80 21.93 -4.15
CA SER A 60 -40.79 21.92 -2.68
C SER A 60 -41.26 20.59 -2.08
N ALA A 61 -42.10 19.84 -2.81
CA ALA A 61 -42.63 18.56 -2.36
C ALA A 61 -41.67 17.37 -2.55
N ASN A 62 -40.83 17.39 -3.60
CA ASN A 62 -39.96 16.25 -3.94
C ASN A 62 -38.48 16.46 -3.58
N ILE A 63 -38.08 17.66 -3.17
CA ILE A 63 -36.68 18.01 -2.90
C ILE A 63 -36.01 17.08 -1.87
N SER A 64 -36.74 16.64 -0.84
CA SER A 64 -36.21 15.75 0.21
C SER A 64 -35.97 14.31 -0.26
N GLN A 65 -36.60 13.88 -1.34
CA GLN A 65 -36.48 12.53 -1.90
C GLN A 65 -35.50 12.48 -3.08
N GLU A 66 -35.48 13.55 -3.89
CA GLU A 66 -34.72 13.62 -5.13
C GLU A 66 -33.33 14.25 -4.98
N VAL A 67 -33.10 15.01 -3.88
CA VAL A 67 -31.82 15.71 -3.66
C VAL A 67 -31.10 15.15 -2.44
N CYS A 68 -29.91 14.60 -2.70
CA CYS A 68 -28.94 14.26 -1.68
C CYS A 68 -28.16 15.51 -1.25
N PHE A 69 -28.19 15.82 0.03
CA PHE A 69 -27.42 16.89 0.65
C PHE A 69 -26.19 16.33 1.36
N GLY A 70 -25.06 17.03 1.25
CA GLY A 70 -23.90 16.74 2.08
C GLY A 70 -23.00 17.97 2.27
N SER A 71 -22.14 17.89 3.27
CA SER A 71 -21.18 18.94 3.57
C SER A 71 -19.82 18.36 3.96
N TYR A 72 -18.75 19.01 3.52
CA TYR A 72 -17.39 18.77 4.00
C TYR A 72 -16.88 20.01 4.69
N ASP A 73 -16.45 19.87 5.94
CA ASP A 73 -15.74 20.93 6.64
C ASP A 73 -14.24 20.80 6.35
N CYS A 74 -13.72 21.68 5.50
CA CYS A 74 -12.30 21.73 5.13
C CYS A 74 -11.58 22.91 5.82
N GLN A 75 -12.06 23.38 6.99
CA GLN A 75 -11.38 24.43 7.75
C GLN A 75 -10.08 23.92 8.41
N ASN A 76 -10.15 22.72 9.01
CA ASN A 76 -9.05 22.13 9.79
C ASN A 76 -8.44 20.88 9.14
N GLU A 77 -9.08 20.34 8.09
CA GLU A 77 -8.64 19.14 7.37
C GLU A 77 -8.74 19.35 5.86
N SER A 78 -7.96 18.60 5.08
CA SER A 78 -8.08 18.65 3.62
C SER A 78 -9.37 17.95 3.16
N ILE A 79 -9.83 18.27 1.95
CA ILE A 79 -10.98 17.56 1.36
C ILE A 79 -10.71 16.05 1.18
N LEU A 80 -9.46 15.64 0.98
CA LEU A 80 -9.09 14.23 0.86
C LEU A 80 -9.28 13.51 2.21
N GLN A 81 -8.87 14.13 3.31
CA GLN A 81 -9.08 13.61 4.66
C GLN A 81 -10.57 13.55 5.01
N ALA A 82 -11.33 14.60 4.67
CA ALA A 82 -12.76 14.66 4.91
C ALA A 82 -13.52 13.53 4.19
N ILE A 83 -13.21 13.29 2.91
CA ILE A 83 -13.79 12.19 2.13
C ILE A 83 -13.36 10.84 2.71
N SER A 84 -12.06 10.65 2.97
CA SER A 84 -11.53 9.41 3.54
C SER A 84 -12.20 9.04 4.88
N ARG A 85 -12.37 10.03 5.76
CA ARG A 85 -13.08 9.88 7.03
C ARG A 85 -14.55 9.51 6.84
N GLN A 86 -15.25 10.15 5.91
CA GLN A 86 -16.65 9.82 5.63
C GLN A 86 -16.81 8.38 5.14
N PHE A 87 -15.93 7.93 4.23
CA PHE A 87 -15.94 6.54 3.79
C PHE A 87 -15.61 5.56 4.92
N SER A 88 -14.59 5.85 5.71
CA SER A 88 -14.12 4.96 6.79
C SER A 88 -15.09 4.90 7.98
N ALA A 89 -15.66 6.02 8.40
CA ALA A 89 -16.46 6.14 9.62
C ALA A 89 -17.96 5.94 9.39
N LEU A 90 -18.46 6.21 8.17
CA LEU A 90 -19.89 6.15 7.87
C LEU A 90 -20.22 5.10 6.81
N PHE A 91 -19.68 5.21 5.60
CA PHE A 91 -20.09 4.31 4.52
C PHE A 91 -19.64 2.86 4.77
N LEU A 92 -18.40 2.65 5.20
CA LEU A 92 -17.85 1.31 5.36
C LEU A 92 -18.54 0.52 6.49
N PRO A 93 -18.79 1.08 7.69
CA PRO A 93 -19.57 0.40 8.72
C PRO A 93 -21.01 0.13 8.28
N VAL A 94 -21.67 1.07 7.60
CA VAL A 94 -23.05 0.91 7.12
C VAL A 94 -23.13 -0.19 6.07
N LEU A 95 -22.23 -0.20 5.09
CA LEU A 95 -22.19 -1.23 4.04
C LEU A 95 -21.79 -2.60 4.58
N SER A 96 -20.92 -2.66 5.59
CA SER A 96 -20.49 -3.92 6.22
C SER A 96 -21.58 -4.52 7.11
N ASN A 97 -22.38 -3.68 7.78
CA ASN A 97 -23.46 -4.11 8.68
C ASN A 97 -24.83 -4.17 8.00
N MET A 98 -24.94 -3.78 6.73
CA MET A 98 -26.09 -4.13 5.90
C MET A 98 -26.12 -5.64 5.77
N GLY A 99 -26.98 -6.29 6.55
CA GLY A 99 -27.23 -7.73 6.48
C GLY A 99 -27.72 -8.17 5.09
N ASP A 100 -28.13 -9.42 4.96
CA ASP A 100 -28.48 -10.01 3.65
C ASP A 100 -29.61 -9.29 2.90
N SER A 101 -30.47 -8.56 3.59
CA SER A 101 -31.53 -7.74 3.00
C SER A 101 -31.07 -6.41 2.41
N GLY A 102 -29.94 -5.85 2.87
CA GLY A 102 -29.45 -4.54 2.41
C GLY A 102 -28.81 -4.55 1.03
N TRP A 103 -28.28 -5.70 0.62
CA TRP A 103 -27.62 -5.90 -0.68
C TRP A 103 -28.56 -6.51 -1.75
N GLY A 104 -29.85 -6.65 -1.44
CA GLY A 104 -30.87 -7.12 -2.37
C GLY A 104 -30.61 -8.53 -2.92
N LYS A 105 -30.36 -8.64 -4.23
CA LYS A 105 -30.23 -9.92 -4.95
C LYS A 105 -28.90 -10.65 -4.68
N LEU A 106 -28.00 -10.09 -3.89
CA LEU A 106 -26.70 -10.70 -3.56
C LEU A 106 -26.76 -11.70 -2.41
N ALA A 107 -27.88 -12.41 -2.25
CA ALA A 107 -28.02 -13.49 -1.29
C ALA A 107 -27.39 -14.79 -1.87
N GLY A 108 -26.38 -15.35 -1.18
CA GLY A 108 -25.68 -16.58 -1.60
C GLY A 108 -24.16 -16.46 -1.57
N LYS A 109 -23.43 -17.57 -1.81
CA LYS A 109 -21.95 -17.63 -1.77
C LYS A 109 -21.30 -16.67 -2.78
N ASP A 110 -21.79 -16.62 -4.02
CA ASP A 110 -21.26 -15.74 -5.06
C ASP A 110 -21.54 -14.25 -4.76
N GLY A 111 -22.73 -13.97 -4.20
CA GLY A 111 -23.08 -12.63 -3.72
C GLY A 111 -22.20 -12.18 -2.56
N GLN A 112 -21.84 -13.10 -1.66
CA GLN A 112 -20.93 -12.82 -0.56
C GLN A 112 -19.52 -12.48 -1.04
N MET A 113 -19.02 -13.18 -2.07
CA MET A 113 -17.73 -12.86 -2.70
C MET A 113 -17.75 -11.47 -3.33
N ALA A 114 -18.82 -11.11 -4.05
CA ALA A 114 -18.97 -9.79 -4.65
C ALA A 114 -19.04 -8.66 -3.60
N LYS A 115 -19.73 -8.88 -2.47
CA LYS A 115 -19.75 -7.94 -1.34
C LYS A 115 -18.34 -7.71 -0.77
N VAL A 116 -17.60 -8.79 -0.53
CA VAL A 116 -16.23 -8.71 -0.01
C VAL A 116 -15.29 -7.99 -0.98
N ASP A 117 -15.38 -8.27 -2.28
CA ASP A 117 -14.59 -7.58 -3.31
C ASP A 117 -14.91 -6.08 -3.36
N PHE A 118 -16.19 -5.71 -3.32
CA PHE A 118 -16.60 -4.31 -3.31
C PHE A 118 -16.11 -3.55 -2.07
N LEU A 119 -16.24 -4.14 -0.88
CA LEU A 119 -15.72 -3.56 0.37
C LEU A 119 -14.18 -3.45 0.34
N SER A 120 -13.49 -4.42 -0.26
CA SER A 120 -12.03 -4.37 -0.47
C SER A 120 -11.63 -3.20 -1.38
N LYS A 121 -12.40 -2.94 -2.45
CA LYS A 121 -12.20 -1.78 -3.33
C LYS A 121 -12.42 -0.44 -2.62
N ILE A 122 -13.42 -0.34 -1.73
CA ILE A 122 -13.62 0.86 -0.90
C ILE A 122 -12.43 1.07 0.05
N ASN A 123 -11.97 0.02 0.73
CA ASN A 123 -10.77 0.11 1.57
C ASN A 123 -9.54 0.55 0.78
N THR A 124 -9.37 0.01 -0.44
CA THR A 124 -8.28 0.42 -1.34
C THR A 124 -8.39 1.90 -1.72
N PHE A 125 -9.60 2.39 -2.01
CA PHE A 125 -9.85 3.80 -2.30
C PHE A 125 -9.53 4.71 -1.11
N ILE A 126 -9.94 4.35 0.11
CA ILE A 126 -9.59 5.06 1.35
C ILE A 126 -8.06 5.12 1.51
N ALA A 127 -7.37 4.00 1.30
CA ALA A 127 -5.91 3.94 1.39
C ALA A 127 -5.23 4.88 0.37
N ILE A 128 -5.73 4.94 -0.87
CA ILE A 128 -5.22 5.86 -1.90
C ILE A 128 -5.42 7.32 -1.47
N LEU A 129 -6.59 7.68 -0.91
CA LEU A 129 -6.85 9.04 -0.43
C LEU A 129 -5.91 9.43 0.72
N ASN A 130 -5.70 8.52 1.67
CA ASN A 130 -4.77 8.75 2.78
C ASN A 130 -3.32 8.88 2.28
N GLY A 131 -2.88 8.01 1.38
CA GLY A 131 -1.54 8.09 0.80
C GLY A 131 -1.30 9.37 -0.02
N ALA A 132 -2.33 9.84 -0.73
CA ALA A 132 -2.29 11.13 -1.42
C ALA A 132 -2.17 12.31 -0.44
N GLN A 133 -2.90 12.26 0.67
CA GLN A 133 -2.80 13.26 1.72
C GLN A 133 -1.40 13.27 2.37
N GLU A 134 -0.89 12.12 2.79
CA GLU A 134 0.45 12.00 3.36
C GLU A 134 1.53 12.54 2.41
N SER A 135 1.36 12.32 1.11
CA SER A 135 2.26 12.86 0.08
C SER A 135 2.21 14.39 0.00
N ILE A 136 1.06 15.00 0.29
CA ILE A 136 0.91 16.46 0.39
C ILE A 136 1.51 16.96 1.70
N ASP A 137 1.34 16.25 2.81
CA ASP A 137 1.88 16.66 4.11
C ASP A 137 3.41 16.58 4.13
N ASP A 138 4.00 15.57 3.47
CA ASP A 138 5.45 15.38 3.32
C ASP A 138 6.07 16.25 2.21
N ARG A 139 5.32 17.19 1.64
CA ARG A 139 5.84 18.10 0.61
C ARG A 139 6.91 19.00 1.20
N VAL A 140 8.05 19.09 0.52
CA VAL A 140 9.12 20.02 0.92
C VAL A 140 8.88 21.36 0.26
N VAL A 141 8.51 22.36 1.05
CA VAL A 141 8.36 23.74 0.59
C VAL A 141 9.67 24.50 0.82
N LEU A 142 10.23 25.10 -0.24
CA LEU A 142 11.37 25.99 -0.17
C LEU A 142 10.98 27.22 0.65
N LYS A 143 11.84 27.61 1.60
CA LYS A 143 11.51 28.72 2.50
C LYS A 143 11.37 30.05 1.73
N PRO A 144 10.32 30.86 1.96
CA PRO A 144 10.20 32.14 1.29
C PRO A 144 11.36 33.08 1.66
N CYS A 145 11.72 33.98 0.76
CA CYS A 145 12.70 35.01 1.04
C CYS A 145 12.09 36.08 1.94
N GLU A 146 12.33 36.01 3.26
CA GLU A 146 11.77 36.98 4.21
C GLU A 146 12.48 38.34 4.17
N LYS A 147 13.75 38.36 3.75
CA LYS A 147 14.62 39.54 3.81
C LYS A 147 14.56 40.41 2.56
N TYR A 148 14.08 39.88 1.44
CA TYR A 148 14.02 40.58 0.17
C TYR A 148 12.83 40.11 -0.66
N ASP A 149 12.03 41.06 -1.15
CA ASP A 149 10.89 40.75 -2.01
C ASP A 149 11.37 40.47 -3.45
N LEU A 150 11.50 39.18 -3.78
CA LEU A 150 11.97 38.72 -5.09
C LEU A 150 10.99 39.08 -6.22
N SER A 151 9.74 39.42 -5.92
CA SER A 151 8.73 39.83 -6.90
C SER A 151 9.00 41.21 -7.53
N GLN A 152 9.87 42.00 -6.90
CA GLN A 152 10.32 43.31 -7.37
C GLN A 152 11.33 43.22 -8.54
N ILE A 153 11.94 42.04 -8.76
CA ILE A 153 12.98 41.85 -9.76
C ILE A 153 12.35 41.40 -11.08
N GLN A 154 12.08 42.35 -11.98
CA GLN A 154 11.39 42.06 -13.24
C GLN A 154 12.21 42.44 -14.47
N THR A 155 13.03 43.48 -14.40
CA THR A 155 13.78 43.99 -15.56
C THR A 155 15.27 43.68 -15.46
N SER A 156 15.95 43.63 -16.62
CA SER A 156 17.40 43.40 -16.71
C SER A 156 18.24 44.40 -15.90
N ALA A 157 17.72 45.63 -15.70
CA ALA A 157 18.37 46.64 -14.87
C ALA A 157 18.26 46.34 -13.37
N ASP A 158 17.16 45.73 -12.93
CA ASP A 158 16.93 45.34 -11.53
C ASP A 158 17.89 44.22 -11.11
N TYR A 159 18.15 43.25 -12.00
CA TYR A 159 19.12 42.20 -11.74
C TYR A 159 20.53 42.74 -11.47
N ILE A 160 20.95 43.76 -12.21
CA ILE A 160 22.28 44.38 -12.08
C ILE A 160 22.34 45.28 -10.83
N SER A 161 21.27 46.03 -10.55
CA SER A 161 21.22 46.93 -9.38
C SER A 161 21.27 46.14 -8.06
N VAL A 162 20.55 45.02 -7.99
CA VAL A 162 20.55 44.12 -6.83
C VAL A 162 21.87 43.37 -6.71
N ALA A 163 22.45 42.94 -7.83
CA ALA A 163 23.77 42.29 -7.82
C ALA A 163 24.91 43.20 -7.34
N ASN A 164 24.80 44.51 -7.57
CA ASN A 164 25.78 45.50 -7.10
C ASN A 164 25.54 45.97 -5.66
N ASN A 165 24.40 45.65 -5.06
CA ASN A 165 24.10 45.96 -3.67
C ASN A 165 24.50 44.78 -2.76
N THR A 166 25.57 44.97 -1.98
CA THR A 166 26.14 43.96 -1.08
C THR A 166 25.12 43.39 -0.07
N GLU A 167 24.23 44.21 0.49
CA GLU A 167 23.26 43.76 1.50
C GLU A 167 22.14 42.91 0.89
N SER A 168 21.64 43.33 -0.27
CA SER A 168 20.60 42.60 -1.01
C SER A 168 21.15 41.30 -1.59
N LEU A 169 22.35 41.33 -2.17
CA LEU A 169 23.03 40.14 -2.68
C LEU A 169 23.29 39.12 -1.55
N ASN A 170 23.81 39.55 -0.40
CA ASN A 170 24.02 38.66 0.75
C ASN A 170 22.72 38.01 1.24
N SER A 171 21.62 38.75 1.23
CA SER A 171 20.30 38.23 1.63
C SER A 171 19.81 37.15 0.66
N ILE A 172 19.98 37.35 -0.65
CA ILE A 172 19.63 36.37 -1.69
C ILE A 172 20.54 35.15 -1.61
N GLU A 173 21.85 35.33 -1.41
CA GLU A 173 22.79 34.21 -1.23
C GLU A 173 22.44 33.36 -0.01
N GLU A 174 22.05 33.98 1.09
CA GLU A 174 21.65 33.27 2.31
C GLU A 174 20.40 32.41 2.09
N VAL A 175 19.40 32.94 1.38
CA VAL A 175 18.18 32.20 1.05
C VAL A 175 18.48 31.05 0.10
N VAL A 176 19.32 31.26 -0.92
CA VAL A 176 19.74 30.19 -1.83
C VAL A 176 20.52 29.10 -1.09
N ARG A 177 21.38 29.44 -0.11
CA ARG A 177 22.04 28.44 0.75
C ARG A 177 21.04 27.64 1.57
N VAL A 178 19.98 28.27 2.08
CA VAL A 178 18.91 27.57 2.80
C VAL A 178 18.18 26.60 1.88
N TRP A 179 17.80 27.01 0.67
CA TRP A 179 17.19 26.13 -0.32
C TRP A 179 18.08 24.95 -0.69
N MET A 180 19.37 25.21 -0.92
CA MET A 180 20.34 24.15 -1.20
C MET A 180 20.41 23.14 -0.06
N LYS A 181 20.46 23.59 1.19
CA LYS A 181 20.43 22.69 2.35
C LYS A 181 19.14 21.87 2.41
N GLN A 182 17.98 22.47 2.11
CA GLN A 182 16.71 21.75 2.06
C GLN A 182 16.73 20.66 0.98
N ILE A 183 17.26 20.96 -0.21
CA ILE A 183 17.39 20.01 -1.31
C ILE A 183 18.36 18.88 -0.94
N GLU A 184 19.52 19.21 -0.36
CA GLU A 184 20.51 18.23 0.11
C GLU A 184 19.91 17.27 1.14
N LEU A 185 19.12 17.77 2.09
CA LEU A 185 18.41 16.93 3.07
C LEU A 185 17.44 15.97 2.39
N VAL A 186 16.64 16.46 1.43
CA VAL A 186 15.70 15.59 0.69
C VAL A 186 16.43 14.51 -0.11
N LEU A 187 17.53 14.86 -0.78
CA LEU A 187 18.34 13.90 -1.51
C LEU A 187 18.95 12.87 -0.54
N ALA A 188 19.50 13.30 0.59
CA ALA A 188 20.09 12.41 1.59
C ALA A 188 19.07 11.45 2.22
N GLU A 189 17.89 11.93 2.61
CA GLU A 189 16.77 11.09 3.07
C GLU A 189 16.39 10.04 2.02
N SER A 190 16.47 10.40 0.75
CA SER A 190 16.12 9.52 -0.36
C SER A 190 17.19 8.44 -0.64
N GLU A 191 18.44 8.68 -0.24
CA GLU A 191 19.58 7.77 -0.42
C GLU A 191 19.76 6.84 0.80
N GLN A 192 19.05 7.08 1.91
CA GLN A 192 19.12 6.22 3.10
C GLN A 192 18.58 4.80 2.85
N ILE A 193 19.26 3.83 3.47
CA ILE A 193 18.82 2.42 3.47
C ILE A 193 17.50 2.33 4.24
N ARG A 194 16.48 1.78 3.58
CA ARG A 194 15.14 1.62 4.14
C ARG A 194 15.14 0.52 5.21
N GLN A 195 14.64 0.84 6.41
CA GLN A 195 14.18 -0.17 7.37
C GLN A 195 12.73 -0.51 7.05
N GLU A 196 12.54 -1.60 6.31
CA GLU A 196 11.21 -2.10 5.94
C GLU A 196 10.76 -3.16 6.94
N ALA A 197 9.47 -3.15 7.29
CA ALA A 197 8.88 -4.23 8.07
C ALA A 197 8.92 -5.55 7.29
N ASP A 198 9.15 -6.65 8.01
CA ASP A 198 9.44 -7.96 7.42
C ASP A 198 8.31 -8.60 6.62
N ASN A 199 7.09 -8.06 6.72
CA ASN A 199 5.85 -8.54 6.11
C ASN A 199 5.32 -7.63 5.01
N ILE A 200 6.11 -6.64 4.55
CA ILE A 200 5.68 -5.71 3.51
C ILE A 200 5.50 -6.45 2.17
N GLY A 201 4.39 -6.18 1.50
CA GLY A 201 4.04 -6.73 0.19
C GLY A 201 4.40 -5.81 -0.99
N PRO A 202 4.24 -6.28 -2.24
CA PRO A 202 4.70 -5.56 -3.43
C PRO A 202 3.98 -4.22 -3.68
N ARG A 203 2.71 -4.07 -3.24
CA ARG A 203 1.98 -2.79 -3.38
C ARG A 203 2.65 -1.64 -2.62
N ALA A 204 3.29 -1.93 -1.49
CA ALA A 204 3.99 -0.90 -0.72
C ALA A 204 5.23 -0.36 -1.45
N GLU A 205 5.89 -1.18 -2.28
CA GLU A 205 7.00 -0.71 -3.12
C GLU A 205 6.48 0.29 -4.16
N LEU A 206 5.34 0.01 -4.81
CA LEU A 206 4.72 0.96 -5.74
C LEU A 206 4.33 2.27 -5.05
N GLU A 207 3.69 2.20 -3.88
CA GLU A 207 3.31 3.38 -3.09
C GLU A 207 4.55 4.22 -2.70
N TYR A 208 5.64 3.58 -2.29
CA TYR A 208 6.91 4.25 -2.01
C TYR A 208 7.41 5.05 -3.22
N TRP A 209 7.44 4.45 -4.41
CA TRP A 209 7.90 5.12 -5.62
C TRP A 209 6.95 6.23 -6.08
N LYS A 210 5.63 6.09 -5.88
CA LYS A 210 4.65 7.15 -6.12
C LYS A 210 4.88 8.36 -5.20
N LYS A 211 5.08 8.12 -3.90
CA LYS A 211 5.37 9.17 -2.92
C LYS A 211 6.67 9.89 -3.26
N ARG A 212 7.71 9.14 -3.62
CA ARG A 212 9.01 9.69 -4.08
C ARG A 212 8.87 10.53 -5.35
N THR A 213 8.12 10.04 -6.34
CA THR A 213 7.82 10.79 -7.57
C THR A 213 7.12 12.10 -7.27
N SER A 214 6.13 12.09 -6.38
CA SER A 214 5.41 13.29 -5.96
C SER A 214 6.31 14.30 -5.26
N LYS A 215 7.16 13.85 -4.32
CA LYS A 215 8.13 14.69 -3.59
C LYS A 215 9.10 15.40 -4.54
N PHE A 216 9.67 14.68 -5.52
CA PHE A 216 10.61 15.27 -6.47
C PHE A 216 9.95 16.15 -7.53
N ASN A 217 8.75 15.80 -8.01
CA ASN A 217 8.00 16.66 -8.93
C ASN A 217 7.66 18.00 -8.27
N TYR A 218 7.23 17.97 -7.00
CA TYR A 218 6.95 19.19 -6.24
C TYR A 218 8.20 20.09 -6.08
N LEU A 219 9.38 19.50 -5.88
CA LEU A 219 10.64 20.24 -5.86
C LEU A 219 11.00 20.80 -7.24
N LEU A 220 10.82 20.03 -8.31
CA LEU A 220 11.08 20.49 -9.68
C LEU A 220 10.16 21.63 -10.10
N ASP A 221 8.92 21.64 -9.63
CA ASP A 221 7.98 22.71 -9.92
C ASP A 221 8.35 24.00 -9.17
N GLN A 222 8.75 23.89 -7.89
CA GLN A 222 9.23 25.03 -7.10
C GLN A 222 10.51 25.65 -7.66
N ILE A 223 11.46 24.84 -8.14
CA ILE A 223 12.70 25.34 -8.75
C ILE A 223 12.40 26.18 -10.01
N LYS A 224 11.26 25.96 -10.65
CA LYS A 224 10.82 26.71 -11.84
C LYS A 224 9.98 27.93 -11.50
N GLU A 225 9.66 28.19 -10.25
CA GLU A 225 8.91 29.38 -9.83
C GLU A 225 9.68 30.68 -10.15
N SER A 226 8.93 31.77 -10.29
CA SER A 226 9.49 33.09 -10.62
C SER A 226 10.54 33.54 -9.62
N ASP A 227 10.29 33.29 -8.33
CA ASP A 227 11.12 33.79 -7.24
C ASP A 227 12.49 33.11 -7.23
N VAL A 228 12.51 31.78 -7.44
CA VAL A 228 13.75 31.02 -7.56
C VAL A 228 14.52 31.45 -8.81
N LYS A 229 13.85 31.62 -9.95
CA LYS A 229 14.47 32.14 -11.18
C LYS A 229 15.06 33.54 -11.00
N ALA A 230 14.36 34.42 -10.30
CA ALA A 230 14.82 35.78 -10.00
C ALA A 230 16.08 35.75 -9.14
N ALA A 231 16.08 34.97 -8.06
CA ALA A 231 17.26 34.78 -7.21
C ALA A 231 18.47 34.26 -8.00
N LEU A 232 18.28 33.25 -8.86
CA LEU A 232 19.34 32.71 -9.71
C LEU A 232 19.83 33.72 -10.75
N GLY A 233 18.95 34.53 -11.32
CA GLY A 233 19.31 35.61 -12.25
C GLY A 233 20.19 36.68 -11.61
N VAL A 234 19.94 37.03 -10.33
CA VAL A 234 20.80 37.94 -9.57
C VAL A 234 22.17 37.32 -9.32
N LEU A 235 22.21 36.05 -8.88
CA LEU A 235 23.48 35.34 -8.66
C LEU A 235 24.30 35.21 -9.95
N GLN A 236 23.65 35.09 -11.10
CA GLN A 236 24.29 35.06 -12.41
C GLN A 236 24.90 36.41 -12.77
N SER A 237 24.19 37.49 -12.49
CA SER A 237 24.69 38.86 -12.70
C SER A 237 25.87 39.17 -11.77
N ALA A 238 25.83 38.68 -10.53
CA ALA A 238 26.91 38.80 -9.54
C ALA A 238 28.08 37.81 -9.75
N LYS A 239 27.99 36.90 -10.73
CA LYS A 239 28.98 35.81 -10.96
C LYS A 239 29.28 34.99 -9.71
N SER A 240 28.27 34.72 -8.89
CA SER A 240 28.44 33.97 -7.62
C SER A 240 28.82 32.51 -7.86
N ARG A 241 29.74 31.99 -7.03
CA ARG A 241 30.17 30.58 -7.07
C ARG A 241 29.05 29.60 -6.65
N LEU A 242 28.00 30.10 -6.00
CA LEU A 242 26.85 29.30 -5.57
C LEU A 242 26.12 28.65 -6.75
N LEU A 243 26.15 29.27 -7.93
CA LEU A 243 25.50 28.76 -9.14
C LEU A 243 26.04 27.39 -9.57
N ILE A 244 27.33 27.13 -9.37
CA ILE A 244 27.93 25.84 -9.72
C ILE A 244 27.31 24.73 -8.88
N LYS A 245 27.20 24.97 -7.56
CA LYS A 245 26.60 24.02 -6.63
C LYS A 245 25.10 23.87 -6.85
N TRP A 246 24.39 24.96 -7.14
CA TRP A 246 22.97 24.91 -7.48
C TRP A 246 22.71 24.04 -8.71
N ARG A 247 23.50 24.21 -9.77
CA ARG A 247 23.37 23.42 -11.00
C ARG A 247 23.60 21.93 -10.78
N ASP A 248 24.54 21.58 -9.90
CA ASP A 248 24.76 20.18 -9.48
C ASP A 248 23.52 19.61 -8.79
N LEU A 249 22.97 20.34 -7.80
CA LEU A 249 21.76 19.94 -7.09
C LEU A 249 20.54 19.80 -8.01
N ASP A 250 20.33 20.76 -8.92
CA ASP A 250 19.25 20.72 -9.92
C ASP A 250 19.37 19.49 -10.84
N THR A 251 20.59 19.15 -11.26
CA THR A 251 20.87 17.94 -12.04
C THR A 251 20.55 16.68 -11.24
N ARG A 252 20.97 16.61 -9.96
CA ARG A 252 20.69 15.47 -9.07
C ARG A 252 19.19 15.27 -8.85
N ILE A 253 18.45 16.35 -8.56
CA ILE A 253 16.99 16.30 -8.41
C ILE A 253 16.33 15.80 -9.69
N THR A 254 16.71 16.34 -10.84
CA THR A 254 16.16 15.94 -12.15
C THR A 254 16.41 14.45 -12.42
N ASN A 255 17.60 13.94 -12.08
CA ASN A 255 17.93 12.52 -12.21
C ASN A 255 17.08 11.66 -11.27
N SER A 256 16.95 12.04 -9.99
CA SER A 256 16.13 11.32 -9.01
C SER A 256 14.64 11.33 -9.36
N ALA A 257 14.12 12.42 -9.92
CA ALA A 257 12.75 12.51 -10.41
C ALA A 257 12.49 11.58 -11.60
N ASN A 258 13.43 11.55 -12.56
CA ASN A 258 13.35 10.67 -13.72
C ASN A 258 13.42 9.19 -13.32
N GLU A 259 14.32 8.84 -12.41
CA GLU A 259 14.40 7.50 -11.83
C GLU A 259 13.08 7.11 -11.16
N ALA A 260 12.52 7.97 -10.29
CA ALA A 260 11.30 7.64 -9.57
C ALA A 260 10.12 7.44 -10.52
N ARG A 261 9.98 8.30 -11.53
CA ARG A 261 8.94 8.21 -12.56
C ARG A 261 9.05 6.93 -13.39
N ASP A 262 10.25 6.56 -13.81
CA ASP A 262 10.49 5.33 -14.57
C ASP A 262 10.15 4.08 -13.73
N ASN A 263 10.58 4.06 -12.46
CA ASN A 263 10.27 2.98 -11.54
C ASN A 263 8.77 2.83 -11.28
N VAL A 264 8.04 3.94 -11.07
CA VAL A 264 6.57 3.91 -10.96
C VAL A 264 5.95 3.30 -12.19
N LYS A 265 6.38 3.69 -13.41
CA LYS A 265 5.82 3.15 -14.65
C LYS A 265 5.93 1.62 -14.71
N TYR A 266 7.09 1.05 -14.40
CA TYR A 266 7.28 -0.41 -14.41
C TYR A 266 6.51 -1.10 -13.28
N LEU A 267 6.56 -0.58 -12.06
CA LEU A 267 5.84 -1.18 -10.93
C LEU A 267 4.32 -1.11 -11.09
N TYR A 268 3.80 -0.08 -11.78
CA TYR A 268 2.38 0.01 -12.11
C TYR A 268 1.95 -1.11 -13.06
N THR A 269 2.80 -1.49 -14.03
CA THR A 269 2.50 -2.65 -14.89
C THR A 269 2.49 -3.97 -14.12
N LEU A 270 3.23 -4.05 -13.01
CA LEU A 270 3.28 -5.23 -12.15
C LEU A 270 2.05 -5.36 -11.25
N GLU A 271 1.39 -4.25 -10.90
CA GLU A 271 0.25 -4.22 -9.97
C GLU A 271 -0.83 -5.24 -10.32
N LYS A 272 -1.20 -5.30 -11.60
CA LYS A 272 -2.19 -6.27 -12.12
C LYS A 272 -1.79 -7.73 -11.88
N PHE A 273 -0.50 -8.05 -11.97
CA PHE A 273 0.02 -9.40 -11.72
C PHE A 273 0.15 -9.71 -10.22
N CYS A 274 0.19 -8.67 -9.37
CA CYS A 274 0.16 -8.81 -7.93
C CYS A 274 -1.26 -8.90 -7.35
N ASP A 275 -2.31 -8.50 -8.07
CA ASP A 275 -3.69 -8.55 -7.59
C ASP A 275 -4.15 -9.92 -7.07
N PRO A 276 -3.83 -11.05 -7.74
CA PRO A 276 -4.15 -12.37 -7.22
C PRO A 276 -3.54 -12.66 -5.85
N LEU A 277 -2.40 -12.04 -5.51
CA LEU A 277 -1.73 -12.22 -4.21
C LEU A 277 -2.51 -11.62 -3.02
N TYR A 278 -3.47 -10.73 -3.30
CA TYR A 278 -4.28 -10.06 -2.29
C TYR A 278 -5.72 -10.58 -2.24
N ASN A 279 -6.26 -11.00 -3.38
CA ASN A 279 -7.70 -11.28 -3.53
C ASN A 279 -8.03 -12.75 -3.81
N SER A 280 -7.04 -13.57 -4.20
CA SER A 280 -7.26 -14.98 -4.56
C SER A 280 -6.75 -15.93 -3.49
N ASP A 281 -7.28 -17.16 -3.49
CA ASP A 281 -6.72 -18.24 -2.68
C ASP A 281 -5.44 -18.84 -3.31
N PRO A 282 -4.61 -19.56 -2.53
CA PRO A 282 -3.40 -20.22 -3.03
C PRO A 282 -3.62 -21.15 -4.22
N VAL A 283 -4.81 -21.74 -4.38
CA VAL A 283 -5.12 -22.68 -5.46
C VAL A 283 -5.28 -21.94 -6.78
N SER A 284 -6.08 -20.87 -6.78
CA SER A 284 -6.32 -20.01 -7.94
C SER A 284 -5.07 -19.23 -8.32
N MET A 285 -4.26 -18.82 -7.34
CA MET A 285 -3.00 -18.09 -7.55
C MET A 285 -1.99 -18.88 -8.40
N LEU A 286 -2.02 -20.23 -8.38
CA LEU A 286 -1.07 -21.08 -9.11
C LEU A 286 -1.01 -20.77 -10.60
N SER A 287 -2.15 -20.48 -11.25
CA SER A 287 -2.19 -20.16 -12.67
C SER A 287 -1.56 -18.81 -13.01
N ASP A 288 -1.48 -17.90 -12.03
CA ASP A 288 -0.98 -16.53 -12.24
C ASP A 288 0.53 -16.40 -11.98
N ILE A 289 1.12 -17.34 -11.23
CA ILE A 289 2.55 -17.36 -10.89
C ILE A 289 3.47 -17.24 -12.13
N PRO A 290 3.28 -18.00 -13.22
CA PRO A 290 4.14 -17.87 -14.39
C PRO A 290 4.08 -16.46 -15.00
N GLY A 291 2.89 -15.85 -15.00
CA GLY A 291 2.68 -14.48 -15.49
C GLY A 291 3.41 -13.45 -14.63
N LEU A 292 3.33 -13.60 -13.30
CA LEU A 292 4.02 -12.74 -12.34
C LEU A 292 5.55 -12.81 -12.49
N ILE A 293 6.13 -14.02 -12.54
CA ILE A 293 7.58 -14.20 -12.74
C ILE A 293 8.03 -13.57 -14.06
N ASN A 294 7.26 -13.77 -15.14
CA ASN A 294 7.59 -13.17 -16.42
C ASN A 294 7.47 -11.65 -16.41
N ALA A 295 6.48 -11.07 -15.72
CA ALA A 295 6.38 -9.62 -15.56
C ALA A 295 7.60 -9.04 -14.84
N ILE A 296 8.04 -9.69 -13.75
CA ILE A 296 9.25 -9.30 -13.02
C ILE A 296 10.50 -9.43 -13.90
N ARG A 297 10.60 -10.50 -14.71
CA ARG A 297 11.67 -10.65 -15.72
C ARG A 297 11.70 -9.51 -16.73
N MET A 298 10.54 -9.12 -17.26
CA MET A 298 10.45 -8.01 -18.21
C MET A 298 10.93 -6.69 -17.60
N ILE A 299 10.60 -6.44 -16.33
CA ILE A 299 11.10 -5.26 -15.59
C ILE A 299 12.63 -5.32 -15.46
N HIS A 300 13.19 -6.48 -15.07
CA HIS A 300 14.64 -6.64 -14.96
C HIS A 300 15.37 -6.40 -16.29
N SER A 301 14.78 -6.82 -17.41
CA SER A 301 15.37 -6.69 -18.73
C SER A 301 15.29 -5.26 -19.29
N ILE A 302 14.14 -4.59 -19.12
CA ILE A 302 13.82 -3.34 -19.81
C ILE A 302 14.03 -2.10 -18.93
N SER A 303 13.81 -2.21 -17.61
CA SER A 303 13.92 -1.05 -16.73
C SER A 303 15.34 -0.49 -16.74
N ARG A 304 15.46 0.83 -16.78
CA ARG A 304 16.77 1.49 -16.74
C ARG A 304 17.31 1.58 -15.32
N TYR A 305 16.43 1.87 -14.36
CA TYR A 305 16.80 2.17 -12.98
C TYR A 305 16.39 1.08 -11.98
N TYR A 306 15.33 0.31 -12.24
CA TYR A 306 14.83 -0.72 -11.31
C TYR A 306 15.51 -2.09 -11.47
N ASN A 307 16.34 -2.24 -12.49
CA ASN A 307 16.94 -3.51 -12.91
C ASN A 307 18.10 -4.03 -12.04
N THR A 308 18.34 -3.47 -10.86
CA THR A 308 19.47 -3.88 -10.02
C THR A 308 19.14 -5.16 -9.25
N SER A 309 20.12 -6.04 -9.04
CA SER A 309 19.92 -7.31 -8.32
C SER A 309 19.31 -7.12 -6.93
N GLU A 310 19.67 -6.04 -6.22
CA GLU A 310 19.11 -5.68 -4.92
C GLU A 310 17.62 -5.34 -4.98
N ARG A 311 17.21 -4.49 -5.93
CA ARG A 311 15.79 -4.10 -6.11
C ARG A 311 14.94 -5.28 -6.55
N MET A 312 15.47 -6.10 -7.45
CA MET A 312 14.82 -7.34 -7.90
C MET A 312 14.65 -8.33 -6.75
N THR A 313 15.69 -8.55 -5.94
CA THR A 313 15.64 -9.45 -4.77
C THR A 313 14.65 -8.93 -3.74
N SER A 314 14.63 -7.62 -3.46
CA SER A 314 13.67 -7.00 -2.54
C SER A 314 12.22 -7.16 -3.04
N LEU A 315 11.98 -6.96 -4.34
CA LEU A 315 10.65 -7.13 -4.92
C LEU A 315 10.16 -8.58 -4.82
N PHE A 316 11.02 -9.55 -5.14
CA PHE A 316 10.71 -10.97 -4.98
C PHE A 316 10.42 -11.33 -3.52
N LEU A 317 11.20 -10.80 -2.57
CA LEU A 317 10.95 -10.99 -1.14
C LEU A 317 9.58 -10.44 -0.72
N LYS A 318 9.20 -9.26 -1.20
CA LYS A 318 7.87 -8.67 -0.94
C LYS A 318 6.74 -9.53 -1.52
N VAL A 319 6.92 -10.06 -2.72
CA VAL A 319 6.00 -11.03 -3.33
C VAL A 319 5.87 -12.28 -2.44
N THR A 320 6.98 -12.85 -2.00
CA THR A 320 7.00 -14.00 -1.09
C THR A 320 6.24 -13.73 0.21
N ASN A 321 6.48 -12.57 0.85
CA ASN A 321 5.80 -12.17 2.08
C ASN A 321 4.27 -12.10 1.90
N GLN A 322 3.83 -11.57 0.76
CA GLN A 322 2.41 -11.47 0.45
C GLN A 322 1.79 -12.85 0.20
N MET A 323 2.50 -13.76 -0.49
CA MET A 323 2.05 -15.15 -0.68
C MET A 323 1.90 -15.88 0.66
N ILE A 324 2.86 -15.73 1.58
CA ILE A 324 2.77 -16.31 2.94
C ILE A 324 1.54 -15.75 3.67
N THR A 325 1.29 -14.44 3.56
CA THR A 325 0.12 -13.80 4.16
C THR A 325 -1.19 -14.36 3.58
N ALA A 326 -1.26 -14.56 2.26
CA ALA A 326 -2.40 -15.18 1.60
C ALA A 326 -2.60 -16.64 2.07
N CYS A 327 -1.53 -17.43 2.17
CA CYS A 327 -1.58 -18.79 2.70
C CYS A 327 -2.09 -18.84 4.14
N LYS A 328 -1.59 -17.99 5.04
CA LYS A 328 -2.06 -17.91 6.42
C LYS A 328 -3.54 -17.55 6.50
N SER A 329 -3.98 -16.59 5.68
CA SER A 329 -5.38 -16.20 5.59
C SER A 329 -6.27 -17.33 5.06
N TYR A 330 -5.81 -18.07 4.05
CA TYR A 330 -6.52 -19.23 3.49
C TYR A 330 -6.66 -20.36 4.51
N VAL A 331 -5.59 -20.71 5.22
CA VAL A 331 -5.61 -21.77 6.24
C VAL A 331 -6.49 -21.38 7.43
N SER A 332 -6.54 -20.10 7.82
CA SER A 332 -7.33 -19.62 8.96
C SER A 332 -8.77 -19.17 8.62
N ASP A 333 -9.24 -19.40 7.40
CA ASP A 333 -10.51 -18.87 6.88
C ASP A 333 -10.66 -17.37 7.19
N LYS A 334 -9.66 -16.58 6.79
CA LYS A 334 -9.55 -15.13 7.04
C LYS A 334 -9.58 -14.77 8.54
N GLY A 335 -8.98 -15.62 9.37
CA GLY A 335 -8.90 -15.43 10.82
C GLY A 335 -10.15 -15.84 11.60
N THR A 336 -11.16 -16.43 10.95
CA THR A 336 -12.39 -16.88 11.61
C THR A 336 -12.23 -18.21 12.33
N GLN A 337 -11.26 -19.03 11.91
CA GLN A 337 -11.04 -20.36 12.46
C GLN A 337 -9.57 -20.57 12.83
N THR A 338 -9.33 -21.24 13.95
CA THR A 338 -8.00 -21.75 14.31
C THR A 338 -7.75 -23.07 13.60
N ILE A 339 -6.49 -23.51 13.51
CA ILE A 339 -6.15 -24.83 12.97
C ILE A 339 -6.86 -25.98 13.72
N TRP A 340 -7.28 -25.76 14.97
CA TRP A 340 -7.89 -26.79 15.81
C TRP A 340 -9.41 -26.94 15.62
N ASN A 341 -10.05 -25.91 15.06
CA ASN A 341 -11.51 -25.79 15.01
C ASN A 341 -12.09 -26.02 13.61
N GLN A 342 -11.32 -26.64 12.71
CA GLN A 342 -11.74 -26.94 11.34
C GLN A 342 -11.83 -28.45 11.10
N ASN A 343 -12.47 -28.84 10.00
CA ASN A 343 -12.41 -30.21 9.53
C ASN A 343 -10.94 -30.58 9.19
N GLN A 344 -10.46 -31.68 9.75
CA GLN A 344 -9.08 -32.13 9.55
C GLN A 344 -8.72 -32.37 8.08
N GLY A 345 -9.63 -32.99 7.31
CA GLY A 345 -9.40 -33.28 5.90
C GLY A 345 -9.27 -32.01 5.07
N GLU A 346 -10.13 -31.03 5.33
CA GLU A 346 -10.08 -29.71 4.69
C GLU A 346 -8.79 -28.97 5.07
N LEU A 347 -8.41 -28.95 6.34
CA LEU A 347 -7.19 -28.29 6.81
C LEU A 347 -5.93 -28.89 6.17
N ILE A 348 -5.83 -30.22 6.12
CA ILE A 348 -4.70 -30.90 5.47
C ILE A 348 -4.65 -30.55 3.98
N ALA A 349 -5.79 -30.51 3.30
CA ALA A 349 -5.86 -30.09 1.90
C ALA A 349 -5.34 -28.64 1.73
N LYS A 350 -5.83 -27.70 2.57
CA LYS A 350 -5.39 -26.30 2.54
C LYS A 350 -3.87 -26.14 2.76
N LEU A 351 -3.31 -26.89 3.71
CA LEU A 351 -1.87 -26.88 4.00
C LEU A 351 -1.05 -27.43 2.81
N ASN A 352 -1.52 -28.50 2.18
CA ASN A 352 -0.89 -29.04 0.97
C ASN A 352 -0.97 -28.07 -0.22
N ASP A 353 -2.07 -27.34 -0.39
CA ASP A 353 -2.18 -26.29 -1.41
C ASP A 353 -1.13 -25.19 -1.20
N CYS A 354 -0.89 -24.77 0.04
CA CYS A 354 0.15 -23.80 0.38
C CYS A 354 1.57 -24.30 0.07
N ILE A 355 1.84 -25.57 0.35
CA ILE A 355 3.11 -26.23 0.01
C ILE A 355 3.28 -26.28 -1.52
N ARG A 356 2.22 -26.65 -2.25
CA ARG A 356 2.20 -26.69 -3.72
C ARG A 356 2.47 -25.31 -4.32
N LEU A 357 1.92 -24.24 -3.75
CA LEU A 357 2.16 -22.86 -4.18
C LEU A 357 3.65 -22.50 -4.11
N ASN A 358 4.33 -22.77 -2.99
CA ASN A 358 5.77 -22.49 -2.87
C ASN A 358 6.59 -23.29 -3.89
N HIS A 359 6.27 -24.58 -4.07
CA HIS A 359 6.95 -25.40 -5.06
C HIS A 359 6.81 -24.83 -6.48
N GLU A 360 5.60 -24.44 -6.90
CA GLU A 360 5.43 -23.93 -8.25
C GLU A 360 6.01 -22.53 -8.45
N TYR A 361 6.01 -21.70 -7.41
CA TYR A 361 6.73 -20.42 -7.40
C TYR A 361 8.23 -20.61 -7.61
N GLN A 362 8.86 -21.53 -6.89
CA GLN A 362 10.28 -21.86 -7.07
C GLN A 362 10.57 -22.49 -8.43
N ASN A 363 9.73 -23.41 -8.89
CA ASN A 363 9.87 -24.03 -10.21
C ASN A 363 9.80 -22.99 -11.33
N CYS A 364 8.84 -22.06 -11.28
CA CYS A 364 8.70 -21.00 -12.27
C CYS A 364 9.92 -20.07 -12.29
N PHE A 365 10.43 -19.71 -11.11
CA PHE A 365 11.65 -18.92 -11.00
C PHE A 365 12.86 -19.66 -11.60
N GLN A 366 13.05 -20.93 -11.24
CA GLN A 366 14.17 -21.74 -11.71
C GLN A 366 14.12 -21.99 -13.22
N ARG A 367 12.94 -22.34 -13.77
CA ARG A 367 12.72 -22.45 -15.22
C ARG A 367 13.06 -21.14 -15.95
N THR A 368 12.71 -20.00 -15.35
CA THR A 368 13.02 -18.68 -15.93
C THR A 368 14.52 -18.41 -15.89
N LYS A 369 15.18 -18.69 -14.76
CA LYS A 369 16.63 -18.57 -14.61
C LYS A 369 17.40 -19.42 -15.61
N GLU A 370 16.99 -20.68 -15.82
CA GLU A 370 17.60 -21.60 -16.78
C GLU A 370 17.39 -21.18 -18.24
N LYS A 371 16.23 -20.60 -18.56
CA LYS A 371 15.98 -20.03 -19.90
C LYS A 371 16.92 -18.87 -20.17
N LEU A 372 17.08 -17.97 -19.20
CA LEU A 372 17.95 -16.80 -19.32
C LEU A 372 19.43 -17.16 -19.41
N SER A 373 19.89 -18.19 -18.69
CA SER A 373 21.28 -18.64 -18.79
C SER A 373 21.64 -19.19 -20.18
N LYS A 374 20.64 -19.56 -20.99
CA LYS A 374 20.82 -20.05 -22.37
C LYS A 374 20.72 -18.93 -23.41
N MET A 375 20.36 -17.72 -23.01
CA MET A 375 20.17 -16.56 -23.89
C MET A 375 21.28 -15.53 -23.63
N PRO A 376 22.33 -15.47 -24.47
CA PRO A 376 23.47 -14.59 -24.23
C PRO A 376 23.14 -13.09 -24.29
N ASP A 377 22.06 -12.71 -24.98
CA ASP A 377 21.60 -11.31 -25.09
C ASP A 377 20.71 -10.86 -23.93
N GLU A 378 20.27 -11.77 -23.04
CA GLU A 378 19.46 -11.43 -21.87
C GLU A 378 20.27 -11.44 -20.58
N ARG A 379 19.89 -10.58 -19.63
CA ARG A 379 20.56 -10.50 -18.32
C ARG A 379 20.27 -11.75 -17.49
N PRO A 380 21.29 -12.38 -16.87
CA PRO A 380 21.07 -13.55 -16.04
C PRO A 380 20.27 -13.20 -14.78
N PHE A 381 19.43 -14.14 -14.34
CA PHE A 381 18.73 -14.08 -13.06
C PHE A 381 19.66 -14.51 -11.92
N ASP A 382 20.64 -13.67 -11.60
CA ASP A 382 21.57 -13.91 -10.50
C ASP A 382 21.12 -13.19 -9.24
N PHE A 383 20.03 -13.72 -8.65
CA PHE A 383 19.46 -13.24 -7.39
C PHE A 383 19.66 -14.27 -6.30
N SER A 384 19.71 -13.80 -5.04
CA SER A 384 19.90 -14.70 -3.92
C SER A 384 18.61 -15.46 -3.58
N VAL A 385 18.57 -16.71 -4.03
CA VAL A 385 17.48 -17.68 -3.81
C VAL A 385 17.13 -17.80 -2.33
N MET A 386 18.14 -17.80 -1.45
CA MET A 386 17.95 -17.92 0.00
C MET A 386 17.15 -16.75 0.59
N TYR A 387 17.43 -15.51 0.14
CA TYR A 387 16.67 -14.35 0.60
C TYR A 387 15.24 -14.35 0.05
N ILE A 388 15.03 -14.83 -1.18
CA ILE A 388 13.71 -14.82 -1.82
C ILE A 388 12.78 -15.88 -1.22
N PHE A 389 13.26 -17.12 -1.07
CA PHE A 389 12.41 -18.27 -0.74
C PHE A 389 12.56 -18.75 0.70
N GLY A 390 13.63 -18.40 1.41
CA GLY A 390 13.92 -18.94 2.74
C GLY A 390 12.78 -18.76 3.74
N LYS A 391 12.10 -17.61 3.72
CA LYS A 391 10.90 -17.38 4.55
C LYS A 391 9.75 -18.31 4.17
N PHE A 392 9.52 -18.56 2.89
CA PHE A 392 8.46 -19.47 2.44
C PHE A 392 8.80 -20.93 2.74
N ASP A 393 10.07 -21.31 2.62
CA ASP A 393 10.54 -22.65 2.95
C ASP A 393 10.38 -22.97 4.44
N THR A 394 10.64 -21.99 5.32
CA THR A 394 10.35 -22.15 6.75
C THR A 394 8.84 -22.31 6.99
N PHE A 395 8.00 -21.56 6.26
CA PHE A 395 6.55 -21.71 6.34
C PHE A 395 6.08 -23.09 5.87
N THR A 396 6.57 -23.60 4.73
CA THR A 396 6.15 -24.91 4.22
C THR A 396 6.62 -26.05 5.13
N LYS A 397 7.82 -25.95 5.70
CA LYS A 397 8.28 -26.88 6.76
C LYS A 397 7.34 -26.86 7.96
N ARG A 398 6.87 -25.68 8.37
CA ARG A 398 5.87 -25.54 9.44
C ARG A 398 4.55 -26.21 9.07
N CYS A 399 4.04 -25.97 7.85
CA CYS A 399 2.84 -26.65 7.34
C CYS A 399 3.00 -28.18 7.37
N GLN A 400 4.15 -28.71 6.96
CA GLN A 400 4.41 -30.14 6.94
C GLN A 400 4.39 -30.76 8.35
N LYS A 401 4.96 -30.07 9.34
CA LYS A 401 4.91 -30.49 10.76
C LYS A 401 3.46 -30.48 11.29
N ILE A 402 2.66 -29.48 10.91
CA ILE A 402 1.24 -29.43 11.27
C ILE A 402 0.47 -30.60 10.65
N ILE A 403 0.71 -30.89 9.36
CA ILE A 403 0.11 -32.07 8.70
C ILE A 403 0.47 -33.36 9.45
N ASP A 404 1.73 -33.53 9.86
CA ASP A 404 2.17 -34.71 10.64
C ASP A 404 1.45 -34.83 11.99
N ILE A 405 1.26 -33.71 12.70
CA ILE A 405 0.47 -33.67 13.95
C ILE A 405 -0.96 -34.16 13.69
N PHE A 406 -1.64 -33.63 12.67
CA PHE A 406 -3.01 -34.03 12.37
C PHE A 406 -3.11 -35.49 11.92
N ASN A 407 -2.18 -35.98 11.10
CA ASN A 407 -2.12 -37.39 10.73
C ASN A 407 -1.96 -38.29 11.96
N THR A 408 -1.10 -37.90 12.90
CA THR A 408 -0.96 -38.57 14.20
C THR A 408 -2.28 -38.56 14.98
N ILE A 409 -2.98 -37.42 15.02
CA ILE A 409 -4.31 -37.32 15.66
C ILE A 409 -5.33 -38.29 15.03
N SER A 410 -5.36 -38.41 13.70
CA SER A 410 -6.28 -39.33 13.02
C SER A 410 -5.95 -40.81 13.28
N ILE A 411 -4.67 -41.16 13.40
CA ILE A 411 -4.26 -42.53 13.73
C ILE A 411 -4.67 -42.89 15.17
N TYR A 412 -4.33 -42.03 16.13
CA TYR A 412 -4.53 -42.33 17.55
C TYR A 412 -5.96 -42.09 18.04
N SER A 413 -6.76 -41.26 17.37
CA SER A 413 -8.19 -41.11 17.70
C SER A 413 -8.98 -42.41 17.49
N LYS A 414 -8.56 -43.27 16.54
CA LYS A 414 -9.17 -44.59 16.32
C LYS A 414 -8.98 -45.55 17.51
N LEU A 415 -8.00 -45.29 18.39
CA LEU A 415 -7.81 -46.08 19.63
C LEU A 415 -8.98 -45.87 20.61
N ALA A 416 -9.73 -44.78 20.51
CA ALA A 416 -10.93 -44.58 21.32
C ALA A 416 -12.10 -45.47 20.84
N ASP A 417 -12.11 -45.87 19.58
CA ASP A 417 -13.17 -46.67 18.98
C ASP A 417 -12.92 -48.19 19.12
N THR A 418 -11.72 -48.61 19.54
CA THR A 418 -11.37 -50.02 19.69
C THR A 418 -11.83 -50.57 21.04
N LYS A 419 -12.65 -51.63 21.02
CA LYS A 419 -13.20 -52.30 22.22
C LYS A 419 -12.21 -53.26 22.92
N ILE A 420 -10.91 -53.05 22.77
CA ILE A 420 -9.88 -53.92 23.34
C ILE A 420 -9.56 -53.43 24.75
N GLU A 421 -9.50 -54.36 25.70
CA GLU A 421 -9.19 -54.08 27.10
C GLU A 421 -7.81 -53.40 27.25
N GLY A 422 -7.73 -52.31 28.02
CA GLY A 422 -6.50 -51.51 28.18
C GLY A 422 -6.32 -50.34 27.19
N MET A 423 -7.12 -50.25 26.11
CA MET A 423 -7.06 -49.12 25.15
C MET A 423 -7.57 -47.80 25.72
N GLU A 424 -8.46 -47.84 26.73
CA GLU A 424 -8.96 -46.64 27.41
C GLU A 424 -7.84 -45.84 28.09
N LEU A 425 -6.87 -46.52 28.69
CA LEU A 425 -5.71 -45.89 29.33
C LEU A 425 -4.82 -45.18 28.30
N LEU A 426 -4.59 -45.82 27.15
CA LEU A 426 -3.84 -45.26 26.03
C LEU A 426 -4.54 -44.03 25.44
N SER A 427 -5.85 -44.11 25.22
CA SER A 427 -6.68 -43.00 24.75
C SER A 427 -6.65 -41.82 25.74
N SER A 428 -6.76 -42.09 27.04
CA SER A 428 -6.66 -41.05 28.08
C SER A 428 -5.29 -40.37 28.10
N LYS A 429 -4.19 -41.13 28.00
CA LYS A 429 -2.83 -40.56 27.92
C LYS A 429 -2.66 -39.70 26.67
N PHE A 430 -3.14 -40.17 25.53
CA PHE A 430 -3.09 -39.43 24.26
C PHE A 430 -3.87 -38.11 24.34
N ASN A 431 -5.09 -38.13 24.87
CA ASN A 431 -5.91 -36.93 25.07
C ASN A 431 -5.25 -35.93 26.03
N GLY A 432 -4.53 -36.40 27.05
CA GLY A 432 -3.71 -35.57 27.92
C GLY A 432 -2.60 -34.83 27.16
N ILE A 433 -1.82 -35.55 26.34
CA ILE A 433 -0.76 -34.98 25.49
C ILE A 433 -1.36 -33.92 24.54
N LEU A 434 -2.47 -34.25 23.86
CA LEU A 434 -3.13 -33.31 22.95
C LEU A 434 -3.66 -32.07 23.65
N SER A 435 -4.24 -32.21 24.85
CA SER A 435 -4.76 -31.07 25.61
C SER A 435 -3.67 -30.08 25.98
N VAL A 436 -2.49 -30.57 26.39
CA VAL A 436 -1.32 -29.73 26.68
C VAL A 436 -0.83 -29.03 25.41
N PHE A 437 -0.77 -29.74 24.29
CA PHE A 437 -0.29 -29.19 23.02
C PHE A 437 -1.24 -28.12 22.43
N LYS A 438 -2.56 -28.37 22.47
CA LYS A 438 -3.57 -27.41 21.97
C LYS A 438 -3.67 -26.13 22.80
N LYS A 439 -3.25 -26.15 24.08
CA LYS A 439 -3.30 -25.00 24.99
C LYS A 439 -2.12 -24.02 24.85
N LYS A 440 -1.21 -24.23 23.90
CA LYS A 440 -0.08 -23.33 23.69
C LYS A 440 -0.55 -21.96 23.16
N ASN A 441 0.01 -20.89 23.70
CA ASN A 441 -0.46 -19.51 23.52
C ASN A 441 0.20 -18.77 22.33
N TYR A 442 0.52 -19.46 21.24
CA TYR A 442 1.08 -18.84 20.04
C TYR A 442 0.29 -19.24 18.79
N ASP A 443 0.44 -18.44 17.73
CA ASP A 443 -0.08 -18.80 16.42
C ASP A 443 0.78 -19.92 15.82
N PHE A 444 0.17 -21.09 15.63
CA PHE A 444 0.81 -22.27 15.05
C PHE A 444 1.27 -22.05 13.60
N LEU A 445 0.66 -21.10 12.89
CA LEU A 445 1.03 -20.71 11.52
C LEU A 445 2.15 -19.65 11.50
N ASP A 446 2.54 -19.06 12.63
CA ASP A 446 3.65 -18.10 12.67
C ASP A 446 5.00 -18.83 12.65
N GLN A 447 5.59 -18.87 11.45
CA GLN A 447 6.92 -19.43 11.19
C GLN A 447 8.07 -18.78 12.00
N ARG A 448 7.85 -17.60 12.61
CA ARG A 448 8.86 -16.92 13.44
C ARG A 448 8.90 -17.45 14.87
N LYS A 449 7.87 -18.17 15.30
CA LYS A 449 7.80 -18.76 16.64
C LYS A 449 8.60 -20.06 16.67
N THR A 450 9.82 -19.96 17.17
CA THR A 450 10.74 -21.09 17.38
C THR A 450 10.24 -22.06 18.45
N ASP A 451 9.45 -21.58 19.41
CA ASP A 451 8.89 -22.40 20.50
C ASP A 451 8.07 -23.58 19.98
N PHE A 452 7.38 -23.42 18.85
CA PHE A 452 6.65 -24.52 18.21
C PHE A 452 7.57 -25.67 17.81
N ASP A 453 8.79 -25.41 17.34
CA ASP A 453 9.65 -26.49 16.88
C ASP A 453 10.10 -27.37 18.06
N ASN A 454 10.37 -26.74 19.21
CA ASN A 454 10.64 -27.45 20.46
C ASN A 454 9.40 -28.23 20.94
N ASP A 455 8.23 -27.59 20.96
CA ASP A 455 6.98 -28.23 21.38
C ASP A 455 6.59 -29.40 20.46
N TYR A 456 6.85 -29.28 19.15
CA TYR A 456 6.63 -30.34 18.18
C TYR A 456 7.54 -31.54 18.45
N ASP A 457 8.82 -31.31 18.72
CA ASP A 457 9.76 -32.38 19.04
C ASP A 457 9.38 -33.09 20.34
N ASP A 458 8.92 -32.35 21.35
CA ASP A 458 8.42 -32.91 22.60
C ASP A 458 7.10 -33.68 22.41
N PHE A 459 6.20 -33.19 21.56
CA PHE A 459 5.01 -33.93 21.14
C PHE A 459 5.40 -35.26 20.47
N LYS A 460 6.36 -35.26 19.53
CA LYS A 460 6.83 -36.48 18.86
C LYS A 460 7.44 -37.48 19.84
N LYS A 461 8.23 -37.03 20.82
CA LYS A 461 8.77 -37.89 21.89
C LYS A 461 7.65 -38.52 22.71
N ALA A 462 6.68 -37.72 23.16
CA ALA A 462 5.55 -38.21 23.94
C ALA A 462 4.69 -39.24 23.18
N ILE A 463 4.50 -39.04 21.86
CA ILE A 463 3.83 -40.01 20.99
C ILE A 463 4.66 -41.28 20.81
N GLN A 464 5.98 -41.17 20.68
CA GLN A 464 6.86 -42.34 20.59
C GLN A 464 6.84 -43.15 21.88
N ASP A 465 6.84 -42.52 23.05
CA ASP A 465 6.72 -43.19 24.34
C ASP A 465 5.37 -43.90 24.49
N LEU A 466 4.29 -43.27 24.02
CA LEU A 466 2.97 -43.87 23.95
C LEU A 466 2.95 -45.08 23.00
N HIS A 467 3.60 -44.97 21.84
CA HIS A 467 3.75 -46.08 20.89
C HIS A 467 4.54 -47.25 21.48
N ASN A 468 5.65 -46.96 22.17
CA ASN A 468 6.47 -47.98 22.83
C ASN A 468 5.70 -48.66 23.97
N PHE A 469 4.83 -47.94 24.67
CA PHE A 469 3.94 -48.52 25.68
C PHE A 469 2.88 -49.44 25.04
N PHE A 470 2.32 -49.03 23.89
CA PHE A 470 1.40 -49.87 23.11
C PHE A 470 2.06 -51.16 22.62
N GLN A 471 3.32 -51.12 22.15
CA GLN A 471 4.04 -52.34 21.71
C GLN A 471 4.38 -53.32 22.85
N LYS A 472 4.32 -52.89 24.11
CA LYS A 472 4.60 -53.72 25.29
C LYS A 472 3.35 -54.36 25.89
N LEU A 473 2.16 -53.91 25.48
CA LEU A 473 0.87 -54.52 25.79
C LEU A 473 0.61 -55.64 24.78
#